data_AF-A0A1E4RC52-F1
#
_entry.id   AF-A0A1E4RC52-F1
#
_cell.length_a   1.000
_cell.length_b   1.000
_cell.length_c   1.000
_cell.angle_alpha   90.00
_cell.angle_beta   90.00
_cell.angle_gamma   90.00
#
_symmetry.space_group_name_H-M   'P 1'
#
loop_
_entity.id
_entity.type
_entity.pdbx_description
1 polymer ?
#
loop_
_entity_poly.entity_id
_entity_poly.type
_entity_poly.pdbx_seq_one_letter_code
_entity_poly.pdbx_strand_id
1 'polypeptide(L)'
;MLSRSLVRGYSTQAAANSSSPIISSTLLLSRNPIVTAELPRFETQYYKYQNELWRRLMWTFPSWYYYRPGTLADQRYKELNKHPIYNNPNLEFPRGRPDLKQQRDRRFKQVVKLPKTYKEGGEKGSEEDSIDQLSRKIVPNSRITEADQNGDLTSLERKLSRTLYLIINNGKEWILPNFPEESSETLKPLHKLAEDGLTRIGGNLINYFNVSKTPCHLFSNNNSKEFFIKSHILSGEFKPQSEGLKFMWLTKEELSEYLNKEYYQDIAHLLNDQ
;
A
#
# COMPACT_ATOMS: atom_id res chain seq x y z
N MET A 1 3.14 -62.07 -11.18
CA MET A 1 3.47 -60.78 -10.55
C MET A 1 4.16 -59.91 -11.57
N LEU A 2 3.44 -58.98 -12.20
CA LEU A 2 3.99 -58.07 -13.20
C LEU A 2 4.54 -56.83 -12.50
N SER A 3 5.86 -56.72 -12.43
CA SER A 3 6.57 -55.53 -11.95
C SER A 3 6.43 -54.43 -13.02
N ARG A 4 5.72 -53.34 -12.67
CA ARG A 4 5.65 -52.13 -13.50
C ARG A 4 6.84 -51.25 -13.13
N SER A 5 7.83 -51.15 -14.02
CA SER A 5 8.89 -50.15 -13.88
C SER A 5 8.30 -48.77 -14.16
N LEU A 6 8.34 -47.87 -13.18
CA LEU A 6 7.99 -46.46 -13.38
C LEU A 6 9.13 -45.78 -14.13
N VAL A 7 8.96 -45.58 -15.44
CA VAL A 7 9.86 -44.76 -16.25
C VAL A 7 9.55 -43.29 -15.94
N ARG A 8 10.47 -42.62 -15.25
CA ARG A 8 10.44 -41.16 -15.03
C ARG A 8 10.77 -40.47 -16.36
N GLY A 9 9.75 -40.01 -17.07
CA GLY A 9 9.88 -39.40 -18.41
C GLY A 9 10.09 -37.89 -18.40
N TYR A 10 11.14 -37.38 -17.74
CA TYR A 10 11.56 -35.97 -17.90
C TYR A 10 13.09 -35.85 -17.75
N SER A 11 13.84 -36.31 -18.75
CA SER A 11 15.20 -35.82 -18.98
C SER A 11 15.27 -35.30 -20.41
N THR A 12 15.38 -33.98 -20.56
CA THR A 12 15.75 -33.37 -21.84
C THR A 12 17.22 -33.72 -22.11
N GLN A 13 17.51 -34.24 -23.30
CA GLN A 13 18.88 -34.46 -23.75
C GLN A 13 19.63 -33.13 -23.73
N ALA A 14 20.73 -33.06 -22.98
CA ALA A 14 21.65 -31.93 -23.04
C ALA A 14 22.36 -31.97 -24.40
N ALA A 15 22.18 -30.92 -25.21
CA ALA A 15 22.95 -30.76 -26.44
C ALA A 15 24.43 -30.60 -26.09
N ALA A 16 25.26 -31.52 -26.55
CA ALA A 16 26.65 -31.71 -26.14
C ALA A 16 27.65 -30.62 -26.59
N ASN A 17 27.19 -29.45 -27.07
CA ASN A 17 28.04 -28.39 -27.65
C ASN A 17 27.72 -26.96 -27.19
N SER A 18 26.97 -26.77 -26.11
CA SER A 18 26.81 -25.45 -25.48
C SER A 18 27.54 -25.42 -24.13
N SER A 19 28.33 -24.38 -23.86
CA SER A 19 28.81 -24.07 -22.52
C SER A 19 27.67 -24.18 -21.51
N SER A 20 27.93 -24.75 -20.33
CA SER A 20 26.92 -24.83 -19.27
C SER A 20 26.38 -23.43 -18.98
N PRO A 21 25.05 -23.22 -19.03
CA PRO A 21 24.48 -21.90 -18.84
C PRO A 21 24.83 -21.37 -17.45
N ILE A 22 25.21 -20.09 -17.37
CA ILE A 22 25.48 -19.43 -16.09
C ILE A 22 24.16 -19.29 -15.36
N ILE A 23 24.02 -19.96 -14.22
CA ILE A 23 22.84 -19.86 -13.36
C ILE A 23 23.02 -18.66 -12.43
N SER A 24 21.99 -17.84 -12.30
CA SER A 24 22.00 -16.73 -11.37
C SER A 24 20.65 -16.57 -10.66
N SER A 25 20.68 -16.02 -9.45
CA SER A 25 19.49 -15.69 -8.67
C SER A 25 19.28 -14.18 -8.68
N THR A 26 18.19 -13.75 -9.30
CA THR A 26 17.75 -12.34 -9.31
C THR A 26 16.77 -12.10 -8.18
N LEU A 27 17.06 -11.13 -7.33
CA LEU A 27 16.23 -10.77 -6.21
C LEU A 27 15.24 -9.67 -6.60
N LEU A 28 13.94 -10.00 -6.56
CA LEU A 28 12.87 -9.03 -6.64
C LEU A 28 12.50 -8.58 -5.23
N LEU A 29 13.24 -7.59 -4.72
CA LEU A 29 12.96 -7.00 -3.41
C LEU A 29 11.90 -5.90 -3.54
N SER A 30 10.80 -6.07 -2.83
CA SER A 30 9.65 -5.17 -2.90
C SER A 30 9.26 -4.59 -1.54
N ARG A 31 8.96 -3.29 -1.52
CA ARG A 31 8.33 -2.60 -0.39
C ARG A 31 6.84 -2.51 -0.66
N ASN A 32 6.04 -3.17 0.17
CA ASN A 32 4.58 -3.17 0.04
C ASN A 32 3.98 -1.78 0.35
N PRO A 33 2.84 -1.41 -0.24
CA PRO A 33 2.17 -0.15 0.08
C PRO A 33 1.76 -0.12 1.57
N ILE A 34 2.03 1.01 2.22
CA ILE A 34 1.79 1.23 3.65
C ILE A 34 0.42 1.90 3.86
N VAL A 35 0.00 2.72 2.89
CA VAL A 35 -1.31 3.37 2.89
C VAL A 35 -2.18 2.82 1.77
N THR A 36 -3.50 2.97 1.92
CA THR A 36 -4.47 2.57 0.89
C THR A 36 -4.18 3.23 -0.46
N ALA A 37 -4.47 2.53 -1.56
CA ALA A 37 -4.29 3.07 -2.91
C ALA A 37 -5.14 4.34 -3.15
N GLU A 38 -4.70 5.17 -4.09
CA GLU A 38 -5.48 6.33 -4.51
C GLU A 38 -6.60 5.90 -5.44
N LEU A 39 -7.80 6.40 -5.16
CA LEU A 39 -8.99 6.06 -5.92
C LEU A 39 -9.05 6.87 -7.22
N PRO A 40 -9.31 6.24 -8.37
CA PRO A 40 -9.64 6.95 -9.60
C PRO A 40 -10.83 7.91 -9.41
N ARG A 41 -10.92 8.92 -10.28
CA ARG A 41 -12.01 9.93 -10.24
C ARG A 41 -13.40 9.29 -10.34
N PHE A 42 -13.54 8.27 -11.19
CA PHE A 42 -14.79 7.54 -11.35
C PHE A 42 -15.21 6.83 -10.07
N GLU A 43 -14.30 6.07 -9.45
CA GLU A 43 -14.58 5.35 -8.20
C GLU A 43 -14.90 6.32 -7.06
N THR A 44 -14.14 7.40 -6.95
CA THR A 44 -14.41 8.46 -5.95
C THR A 44 -15.83 9.00 -6.09
N GLN A 45 -16.27 9.27 -7.34
CA GLN A 45 -17.63 9.77 -7.60
C GLN A 45 -18.69 8.70 -7.35
N TYR A 46 -18.42 7.45 -7.70
CA TYR A 46 -19.29 6.31 -7.41
C TYR A 46 -19.50 6.14 -5.90
N TYR A 47 -18.42 6.10 -5.11
CA TYR A 47 -18.50 6.01 -3.66
C TYR A 47 -19.21 7.21 -3.04
N LYS A 48 -18.99 8.42 -3.56
CA LYS A 48 -19.72 9.61 -3.11
C LYS A 48 -21.23 9.45 -3.35
N TYR A 49 -21.63 9.02 -4.54
CA TYR A 49 -23.02 8.79 -4.89
C TYR A 49 -23.67 7.70 -4.01
N GLN A 50 -23.01 6.56 -3.85
CA GLN A 50 -23.48 5.49 -2.97
C GLN A 50 -23.60 5.95 -1.52
N ASN A 51 -22.65 6.75 -1.01
CA ASN A 51 -22.73 7.33 0.32
C ASN A 51 -23.91 8.31 0.47
N GLU A 52 -24.25 9.07 -0.57
CA GLU A 52 -25.42 9.95 -0.56
C GLU A 52 -26.74 9.18 -0.56
N LEU A 53 -26.84 8.11 -1.37
CA LEU A 53 -27.98 7.19 -1.34
C LEU A 53 -28.11 6.52 0.02
N TRP A 54 -26.99 6.03 0.57
CA TRP A 54 -26.96 5.43 1.89
C TRP A 54 -27.45 6.41 2.94
N ARG A 55 -26.93 7.64 2.99
CA ARG A 55 -27.41 8.71 3.89
C ARG A 55 -28.89 9.05 3.70
N ARG A 56 -29.44 8.91 2.49
CA ARG A 56 -30.86 9.12 2.21
C ARG A 56 -31.73 7.98 2.75
N LEU A 57 -31.25 6.74 2.67
CA LEU A 57 -31.96 5.52 3.06
C LEU A 57 -31.74 5.12 4.53
N MET A 58 -30.68 5.64 5.16
CA MET A 58 -30.39 5.43 6.58
C MET A 58 -31.63 5.73 7.42
N TRP A 59 -31.77 5.00 8.52
CA TRP A 59 -32.81 5.23 9.51
C TRP A 59 -32.55 6.49 10.33
N THR A 60 -33.53 6.88 11.13
CA THR A 60 -33.38 7.94 12.12
C THR A 60 -32.26 7.59 13.09
N PHE A 61 -31.39 8.55 13.38
CA PHE A 61 -30.41 8.38 14.46
C PHE A 61 -31.16 8.32 15.81
N PRO A 62 -31.06 7.22 16.58
CA PRO A 62 -31.79 7.06 17.83
C PRO A 62 -31.09 7.82 18.96
N SER A 63 -31.22 9.14 18.99
CA SER A 63 -30.52 10.00 19.95
C SER A 63 -30.81 9.64 21.41
N TRP A 64 -32.05 9.28 21.73
CA TRP A 64 -32.50 8.89 23.07
C TRP A 64 -31.80 7.64 23.65
N TYR A 65 -31.23 6.80 22.78
CA TYR A 65 -30.48 5.62 23.20
C TYR A 65 -29.05 6.00 23.63
N TYR A 66 -28.36 6.80 22.82
CA TYR A 66 -26.97 7.22 23.06
C TYR A 66 -26.85 8.37 24.05
N TYR A 67 -27.79 9.32 24.01
CA TYR A 67 -27.85 10.48 24.89
C TYR A 67 -29.03 10.32 25.84
N ARG A 68 -28.74 10.10 27.12
CA ARG A 68 -29.77 9.97 28.14
C ARG A 68 -30.47 11.33 28.35
N PRO A 69 -31.81 11.37 28.42
CA PRO A 69 -32.54 12.62 28.57
C PRO A 69 -32.17 13.31 29.88
N GLY A 70 -32.03 14.64 29.83
CA GLY A 70 -31.66 15.45 31.01
C GLY A 70 -30.17 15.47 31.34
N THR A 71 -29.32 14.85 30.51
CA THR A 71 -27.86 14.95 30.67
C THR A 71 -27.29 16.15 29.93
N LEU A 72 -26.12 16.62 30.37
CA LEU A 72 -25.36 17.66 29.68
C LEU A 72 -25.01 17.25 28.23
N ALA A 73 -24.78 15.96 28.00
CA ALA A 73 -24.50 15.43 26.67
C ALA A 73 -25.72 15.53 25.73
N ASP A 74 -26.93 15.24 26.23
CA ASP A 74 -28.17 15.43 25.49
C ASP A 74 -28.43 16.91 25.17
N GLN A 75 -28.17 17.80 26.13
CA GLN A 75 -28.28 19.24 25.90
C GLN A 75 -27.32 19.72 24.80
N ARG A 76 -26.02 19.37 24.89
CA ARG A 76 -25.02 19.70 23.86
C ARG A 76 -25.42 19.15 22.48
N TYR A 77 -25.98 17.94 22.43
CA TYR A 77 -26.47 17.34 21.20
C TYR A 77 -27.63 18.15 20.58
N LYS A 78 -28.61 18.56 21.40
CA LYS A 78 -29.77 19.35 20.97
C LYS A 78 -29.38 20.76 20.51
N GLU A 79 -28.40 21.38 21.16
CA GLU A 79 -27.86 22.68 20.76
C GLU A 79 -27.23 22.62 19.36
N LEU A 80 -26.52 21.53 19.05
CA LEU A 80 -25.88 21.31 17.75
C LEU A 80 -26.87 20.86 16.66
N ASN A 81 -27.84 20.04 17.03
CA ASN A 81 -28.81 19.42 16.12
C ASN A 81 -30.22 19.92 16.42
N LYS A 82 -30.56 21.05 15.79
CA LYS A 82 -31.91 21.62 15.89
C LYS A 82 -32.96 20.68 15.29
N HIS A 83 -34.14 20.66 15.91
CA HIS A 83 -35.26 19.90 15.40
C HIS A 83 -35.74 20.41 14.03
N PRO A 84 -36.25 19.51 13.17
CA PRO A 84 -36.84 19.90 11.90
C PRO A 84 -38.12 20.72 12.10
N ILE A 85 -38.51 21.46 11.06
CA ILE A 85 -39.70 22.30 11.09
C ILE A 85 -40.95 21.42 11.18
N TYR A 86 -41.80 21.70 12.17
CA TYR A 86 -43.08 21.01 12.35
C TYR A 86 -44.11 21.40 11.28
N ASN A 87 -45.05 20.49 11.01
CA ASN A 87 -46.14 20.74 10.08
C ASN A 87 -47.15 21.71 10.70
N ASN A 88 -47.03 23.00 10.38
CA ASN A 88 -47.98 24.03 10.79
C ASN A 88 -49.06 24.19 9.69
N PRO A 89 -50.36 23.97 9.99
CA PRO A 89 -51.44 24.10 9.01
C PRO A 89 -51.54 25.48 8.36
N ASN A 90 -51.11 26.53 9.06
CA ASN A 90 -51.22 27.92 8.60
C ASN A 90 -50.06 28.36 7.71
N LEU A 91 -49.05 27.50 7.50
CA LEU A 91 -47.89 27.79 6.69
C LEU A 91 -47.90 26.96 5.41
N GLU A 92 -47.63 27.60 4.28
CA GLU A 92 -47.42 26.91 3.02
C GLU A 92 -45.99 26.38 2.93
N PHE A 93 -45.85 25.13 2.46
CA PHE A 93 -44.55 24.48 2.29
C PHE A 93 -44.34 24.13 0.81
N PRO A 94 -43.49 24.86 0.07
CA PRO A 94 -43.31 24.67 -1.37
C PRO A 94 -42.69 23.31 -1.74
N ARG A 95 -41.98 22.68 -0.80
CA ARG A 95 -41.38 21.33 -0.98
C ARG A 95 -42.26 20.21 -0.42
N GLY A 96 -43.56 20.48 -0.26
CA GLY A 96 -44.54 19.61 0.40
C GLY A 96 -44.58 19.78 1.92
N ARG A 97 -45.59 19.22 2.56
CA ARG A 97 -45.76 19.28 4.03
C ARG A 97 -44.79 18.34 4.78
N PRO A 98 -44.18 18.76 5.90
CA PRO A 98 -43.28 17.92 6.71
C PRO A 98 -43.94 16.63 7.22
N ASP A 99 -43.32 15.48 6.91
CA ASP A 99 -43.65 14.17 7.52
C ASP A 99 -42.60 13.83 8.57
N LEU A 100 -42.93 14.15 9.83
CA LEU A 100 -42.01 14.01 10.95
C LEU A 100 -42.27 12.71 11.73
N LYS A 101 -41.22 11.91 11.88
CA LYS A 101 -41.20 10.78 12.82
C LYS A 101 -39.88 10.79 13.58
N GLN A 102 -39.95 10.67 14.90
CA GLN A 102 -38.77 10.71 15.79
C GLN A 102 -37.86 11.92 15.52
N GLN A 103 -38.45 13.12 15.38
CA GLN A 103 -37.72 14.37 15.14
C GLN A 103 -36.85 14.37 13.86
N ARG A 104 -37.26 13.61 12.84
CA ARG A 104 -36.68 13.65 11.50
C ARG A 104 -37.77 13.81 10.45
N ASP A 105 -37.50 14.65 9.46
CA ASP A 105 -38.28 14.69 8.21
C ASP A 105 -37.93 13.49 7.32
N ARG A 106 -38.90 12.62 7.07
CA ARG A 106 -38.73 11.37 6.30
C ARG A 106 -38.44 11.61 4.82
N ARG A 107 -38.73 12.80 4.32
CA ARG A 107 -38.56 13.16 2.90
C ARG A 107 -37.11 13.42 2.54
N PHE A 108 -36.32 13.88 3.51
CA PHE A 108 -34.94 14.31 3.30
C PHE A 108 -33.93 13.42 4.06
N LYS A 109 -32.66 13.52 3.68
CA LYS A 109 -31.56 12.90 4.42
C LYS A 109 -31.37 13.60 5.76
N GLN A 110 -31.10 12.84 6.81
CA GLN A 110 -30.75 13.39 8.12
C GLN A 110 -29.24 13.64 8.18
N VAL A 111 -28.83 14.83 8.62
CA VAL A 111 -27.42 15.13 8.90
C VAL A 111 -27.31 15.40 10.40
N VAL A 112 -26.50 14.61 11.08
CA VAL A 112 -26.26 14.73 12.52
C VAL A 112 -24.85 15.27 12.74
N LYS A 113 -24.75 16.43 13.41
CA LYS A 113 -23.49 17.03 13.84
C LYS A 113 -23.11 16.45 15.20
N LEU A 114 -21.86 16.07 15.35
CA LEU A 114 -21.34 15.55 16.61
C LEU A 114 -20.77 16.68 17.48
N PRO A 115 -20.91 16.62 18.82
CA PRO A 115 -20.21 17.53 19.70
C PRO A 115 -18.70 17.36 19.56
N LYS A 116 -18.00 18.48 19.39
CA LYS A 116 -16.54 18.51 19.29
C LYS A 116 -15.95 18.56 20.70
N THR A 117 -14.92 17.78 20.93
CA THR A 117 -14.18 17.76 22.21
C THR A 117 -13.19 18.94 22.32
N TYR A 118 -12.86 19.57 21.20
CA TYR A 118 -11.94 20.71 21.11
C TYR A 118 -12.66 21.99 20.69
N LYS A 119 -12.16 23.14 21.14
CA LYS A 119 -12.59 24.47 20.65
C LYS A 119 -11.92 24.76 19.30
N GLU A 120 -12.70 25.16 18.30
CA GLU A 120 -12.14 25.66 17.04
C GLU A 120 -11.83 27.14 17.16
N GLY A 121 -10.57 27.54 16.97
CA GLY A 121 -10.15 28.95 16.95
C GLY A 121 -9.67 29.55 18.28
N GLY A 122 -9.41 28.74 19.32
CA GLY A 122 -8.70 29.21 20.51
C GLY A 122 -7.24 29.53 20.17
N GLU A 123 -6.75 30.69 20.60
CA GLU A 123 -5.34 31.06 20.52
C GLU A 123 -4.49 29.99 21.20
N LYS A 124 -3.48 29.48 20.50
CA LYS A 124 -2.49 28.55 21.06
C LYS A 124 -1.62 29.34 22.03
N GLY A 125 -1.79 29.21 23.35
CA GLY A 125 -0.89 29.87 24.29
C GLY A 125 -1.30 30.00 25.75
N SER A 126 -2.32 29.32 26.27
CA SER A 126 -2.63 29.36 27.72
C SER A 126 -2.16 28.09 28.44
N GLU A 127 -1.58 28.26 29.62
CA GLU A 127 -0.92 27.24 30.47
C GLU A 127 -1.81 26.02 30.87
N GLU A 128 -3.11 26.02 30.54
CA GLU A 128 -4.04 24.89 30.74
C GLU A 128 -3.84 23.73 29.72
N ASP A 129 -2.96 23.90 28.72
CA ASP A 129 -2.74 22.97 27.59
C ASP A 129 -2.24 21.55 27.97
N SER A 130 -1.84 21.31 29.23
CA SER A 130 -1.32 20.01 29.67
C SER A 130 -2.40 18.95 29.93
N ILE A 131 -3.62 19.36 30.30
CA ILE A 131 -4.79 18.46 30.48
C ILE A 131 -5.49 18.21 29.13
N ASP A 132 -5.32 19.12 28.16
CA ASP A 132 -6.01 19.16 26.87
C ASP A 132 -5.34 18.35 25.74
N GLN A 133 -4.27 17.60 26.02
CA GLN A 133 -3.61 16.78 25.01
C GLN A 133 -4.49 15.62 24.51
N LEU A 134 -5.36 15.06 25.38
CA LEU A 134 -6.24 13.94 25.04
C LEU A 134 -7.51 14.38 24.27
N SER A 135 -7.96 15.63 24.46
CA SER A 135 -9.15 16.22 23.82
C SER A 135 -8.86 16.88 22.46
N ARG A 136 -7.59 16.87 22.02
CA ARG A 136 -7.11 17.53 20.80
C ARG A 136 -7.81 17.00 19.54
N LYS A 137 -8.00 17.89 18.56
CA LYS A 137 -8.39 17.52 17.19
C LYS A 137 -7.39 16.53 16.59
N ILE A 138 -7.88 15.36 16.22
CA ILE A 138 -7.12 14.38 15.43
C ILE A 138 -6.93 14.97 14.03
N VAL A 139 -5.67 15.21 13.65
CA VAL A 139 -5.27 15.62 12.31
C VAL A 139 -4.46 14.47 11.73
N PRO A 140 -4.94 13.79 10.67
CA PRO A 140 -4.18 12.72 10.05
C PRO A 140 -2.91 13.30 9.41
N ASN A 141 -1.85 12.51 9.40
CA ASN A 141 -0.61 12.88 8.71
C ASN A 141 -0.85 12.98 7.20
N SER A 142 -0.05 13.81 6.53
CA SER A 142 -0.06 13.89 5.07
C SER A 142 0.30 12.54 4.47
N ARG A 143 -0.38 12.18 3.38
CA ARG A 143 -0.03 10.99 2.57
C ARG A 143 1.18 11.21 1.69
N ILE A 144 1.46 12.47 1.36
CA ILE A 144 2.63 12.90 0.59
C ILE A 144 3.72 13.23 1.60
N THR A 145 4.86 12.56 1.50
CA THR A 145 6.01 12.75 2.39
C THR A 145 6.97 13.81 1.85
N GLU A 146 7.97 14.18 2.65
CA GLU A 146 9.03 15.09 2.23
C GLU A 146 9.86 14.48 1.08
N ALA A 147 10.07 13.16 1.10
CA ALA A 147 10.74 12.42 0.03
C ALA A 147 9.96 12.50 -1.30
N ASP A 148 8.61 12.51 -1.24
CA ASP A 148 7.79 12.70 -2.44
C ASP A 148 7.89 14.12 -3.00
N GLN A 149 7.99 15.13 -2.13
CA GLN A 149 8.14 16.53 -2.54
C GLN A 149 9.52 16.80 -3.15
N ASN A 150 10.56 16.20 -2.57
CA ASN A 150 11.95 16.34 -3.04
C ASN A 150 12.27 15.42 -4.23
N GLY A 151 11.41 14.43 -4.52
CA GLY A 151 11.65 13.46 -5.59
C GLY A 151 12.77 12.47 -5.28
N ASP A 152 12.97 12.14 -4.01
CA ASP A 152 14.10 11.34 -3.55
C ASP A 152 13.91 9.86 -3.87
N LEU A 153 14.59 9.35 -4.90
CA LEU A 153 14.42 7.97 -5.39
C LEU A 153 15.07 6.90 -4.48
N THR A 154 15.90 7.30 -3.53
CA THR A 154 16.60 6.41 -2.60
C THR A 154 15.78 6.11 -1.34
N SER A 155 14.79 6.95 -1.02
CA SER A 155 13.97 6.81 0.18
C SER A 155 12.88 5.75 0.04
N LEU A 156 12.67 4.97 1.10
CA LEU A 156 11.55 4.02 1.21
C LEU A 156 10.21 4.71 1.53
N GLU A 157 10.28 5.93 2.08
CA GLU A 157 9.12 6.71 2.54
C GLU A 157 8.45 7.49 1.41
N ARG A 158 8.99 7.44 0.19
CA ARG A 158 8.34 7.99 -1.01
C ARG A 158 7.21 7.08 -1.48
N LYS A 159 6.15 7.60 -2.08
CA LYS A 159 5.02 6.86 -2.69
C LYS A 159 4.49 5.77 -1.77
N LEU A 160 4.02 6.16 -0.59
CA LEU A 160 3.52 5.22 0.44
C LEU A 160 2.37 4.33 -0.05
N SER A 161 1.59 4.78 -1.03
CA SER A 161 0.44 4.05 -1.60
C SER A 161 0.83 3.03 -2.66
N ARG A 162 2.09 3.03 -3.13
CA ARG A 162 2.56 2.19 -4.23
C ARG A 162 3.53 1.12 -3.77
N THR A 163 3.59 0.00 -4.49
CA THR A 163 4.70 -0.96 -4.34
C THR A 163 5.98 -0.38 -4.95
N LEU A 164 7.07 -0.40 -4.19
CA LEU A 164 8.41 -0.03 -4.68
C LEU A 164 9.28 -1.27 -4.87
N TYR A 165 10.17 -1.22 -5.84
CA TYR A 165 11.13 -2.27 -6.17
C TYR A 165 12.54 -1.73 -6.13
N LEU A 166 13.46 -2.50 -5.53
CA LEU A 166 14.87 -2.14 -5.49
C LEU A 166 15.54 -2.41 -6.85
N ILE A 167 16.18 -1.39 -7.41
CA ILE A 167 17.11 -1.53 -8.53
C ILE A 167 18.50 -1.07 -8.12
N ILE A 168 19.51 -1.63 -8.78
CA ILE A 168 20.92 -1.29 -8.55
C ILE A 168 21.61 -0.95 -9.85
N ASN A 169 22.68 -0.17 -9.76
CA ASN A 169 23.56 0.17 -10.88
C ASN A 169 25.01 0.06 -10.45
N ASN A 170 25.74 -0.82 -11.14
CA ASN A 170 27.18 -1.09 -10.96
C ASN A 170 28.07 -0.35 -11.99
N GLY A 171 27.58 0.76 -12.55
CA GLY A 171 28.32 1.61 -13.49
C GLY A 171 28.08 1.34 -14.97
N LYS A 172 27.17 0.44 -15.33
CA LYS A 172 26.78 0.16 -16.73
C LYS A 172 25.31 0.45 -16.96
N GLU A 173 24.44 -0.37 -16.38
CA GLU A 173 23.00 -0.33 -16.58
C GLU A 173 22.26 -0.53 -15.26
N TRP A 174 21.02 -0.05 -15.21
CA TRP A 174 20.11 -0.33 -14.11
C TRP A 174 19.55 -1.73 -14.25
N ILE A 175 19.76 -2.56 -13.24
CA ILE A 175 19.29 -3.94 -13.20
C ILE A 175 18.67 -4.24 -11.84
N LEU A 176 17.86 -5.28 -11.80
CA LEU A 176 17.49 -5.90 -10.54
C LEU A 176 18.74 -6.57 -9.92
N PRO A 177 18.86 -6.64 -8.59
CA PRO A 177 20.00 -7.30 -7.95
C PRO A 177 20.12 -8.76 -8.41
N ASN A 178 21.11 -9.04 -9.25
CA ASN A 178 21.37 -10.35 -9.83
C ASN A 178 22.67 -10.92 -9.26
N PHE A 179 22.60 -12.15 -8.76
CA PHE A 179 23.69 -12.83 -8.09
C PHE A 179 24.02 -14.13 -8.83
N PRO A 180 25.15 -14.19 -9.56
CA PRO A 180 25.57 -15.42 -10.23
C PRO A 180 25.93 -16.51 -9.21
N GLU A 181 25.64 -17.76 -9.55
CA GLU A 181 26.13 -18.90 -8.80
C GLU A 181 27.65 -19.03 -9.00
N GLU A 182 28.41 -18.78 -7.94
CA GLU A 182 29.84 -19.04 -7.92
C GLU A 182 30.07 -20.55 -8.02
N SER A 183 31.05 -20.96 -8.84
CA SER A 183 31.44 -22.36 -9.05
C SER A 183 32.13 -22.96 -7.81
N SER A 184 31.44 -22.94 -6.67
CA SER A 184 31.86 -23.55 -5.42
C SER A 184 31.53 -25.05 -5.43
N GLU A 185 32.31 -25.85 -4.70
CA GLU A 185 32.08 -27.29 -4.54
C GLU A 185 30.73 -27.62 -3.87
N THR A 186 30.10 -26.64 -3.19
CA THR A 186 28.79 -26.81 -2.54
C THR A 186 27.69 -26.04 -3.29
N LEU A 187 26.71 -26.78 -3.81
CA LEU A 187 25.51 -26.20 -4.44
C LEU A 187 24.68 -25.46 -3.39
N LYS A 188 24.54 -24.14 -3.57
CA LYS A 188 23.69 -23.31 -2.70
C LYS A 188 22.28 -23.20 -3.31
N PRO A 189 21.21 -23.31 -2.50
CA PRO A 189 19.87 -23.09 -3.03
C PRO A 189 19.67 -21.61 -3.39
N LEU A 190 18.96 -21.36 -4.50
CA LEU A 190 18.77 -20.03 -5.09
C LEU A 190 18.25 -18.96 -4.13
N HIS A 191 17.36 -19.34 -3.19
CA HIS A 191 16.83 -18.42 -2.20
C HIS A 191 17.91 -17.94 -1.22
N LYS A 192 18.77 -18.84 -0.71
CA LYS A 192 19.90 -18.46 0.15
C LYS A 192 20.93 -17.63 -0.60
N LEU A 193 21.14 -17.93 -1.88
CA LEU A 193 22.04 -17.16 -2.74
C LEU A 193 21.56 -15.70 -2.85
N ALA A 194 20.25 -15.48 -3.06
CA ALA A 194 19.66 -14.15 -3.07
C ALA A 194 19.74 -13.44 -1.70
N GLU A 195 19.58 -14.18 -0.60
CA GLU A 195 19.69 -13.68 0.78
C GLU A 195 21.11 -13.24 1.15
N ASP A 196 22.10 -14.11 0.87
CA ASP A 196 23.53 -13.84 1.02
C ASP A 196 23.92 -12.62 0.17
N GLY A 197 23.44 -12.58 -1.07
CA GLY A 197 23.66 -11.49 -2.02
C GLY A 197 23.10 -10.16 -1.54
N LEU A 198 21.86 -10.15 -1.02
CA LEU A 198 21.23 -8.95 -0.47
C LEU A 198 22.06 -8.38 0.68
N THR A 199 22.48 -9.26 1.60
CA THR A 199 23.27 -8.86 2.77
C THR A 199 24.65 -8.35 2.37
N ARG A 200 25.27 -8.96 1.35
CA ARG A 200 26.56 -8.52 0.78
C ARG A 200 26.48 -7.12 0.17
N ILE A 201 25.38 -6.80 -0.51
CA ILE A 201 25.22 -5.51 -1.21
C ILE A 201 24.66 -4.41 -0.28
N GLY A 202 23.60 -4.72 0.47
CA GLY A 202 22.82 -3.77 1.26
C GLY A 202 23.16 -3.71 2.75
N GLY A 203 24.13 -4.52 3.20
CA GLY A 203 24.54 -4.61 4.59
C GLY A 203 23.53 -5.35 5.49
N ASN A 204 23.83 -5.34 6.79
CA ASN A 204 23.06 -6.10 7.80
C ASN A 204 21.86 -5.34 8.38
N LEU A 205 21.64 -4.09 7.98
CA LEU A 205 20.57 -3.24 8.53
C LEU A 205 19.21 -3.47 7.85
N ILE A 206 19.16 -4.33 6.85
CA ILE A 206 17.95 -4.64 6.11
C ILE A 206 17.23 -5.84 6.73
N ASN A 207 15.98 -5.62 7.13
CA ASN A 207 15.09 -6.70 7.57
C ASN A 207 14.16 -7.06 6.41
N TYR A 208 14.33 -8.28 5.90
CA TYR A 208 13.57 -8.79 4.77
C TYR A 208 12.83 -10.08 5.14
N PHE A 209 11.79 -10.36 4.38
CA PHE A 209 11.02 -11.60 4.44
C PHE A 209 11.01 -12.24 3.05
N ASN A 210 11.57 -13.44 2.96
CA ASN A 210 11.53 -14.23 1.75
C ASN A 210 10.15 -14.91 1.61
N VAL A 211 9.48 -14.70 0.48
CA VAL A 211 8.11 -15.22 0.28
C VAL A 211 8.11 -16.73 0.12
N SER A 212 9.04 -17.26 -0.68
CA SER A 212 9.09 -18.68 -1.00
C SER A 212 10.46 -19.11 -1.51
N LYS A 213 10.78 -20.39 -1.28
CA LYS A 213 11.99 -21.02 -1.84
C LYS A 213 11.93 -21.23 -3.36
N THR A 214 10.72 -21.25 -3.92
CA THR A 214 10.47 -21.46 -5.34
C THR A 214 10.70 -20.17 -6.12
N PRO A 215 11.44 -20.21 -7.24
CA PRO A 215 11.55 -19.06 -8.11
C PRO A 215 10.19 -18.71 -8.72
N CYS A 216 9.90 -17.42 -8.82
CA CYS A 216 8.65 -16.95 -9.41
C CYS A 216 8.71 -16.85 -10.93
N HIS A 217 9.90 -16.69 -11.49
CA HIS A 217 10.11 -16.55 -12.93
C HIS A 217 11.51 -16.99 -13.36
N LEU A 218 11.66 -17.28 -14.65
CA LEU A 218 12.95 -17.59 -15.28
C LEU A 218 13.11 -16.71 -16.52
N PHE A 219 14.14 -15.86 -16.51
CA PHE A 219 14.58 -15.14 -17.70
C PHE A 219 15.77 -15.88 -18.30
N SER A 220 15.65 -16.31 -19.55
CA SER A 220 16.70 -17.04 -20.25
C SER A 220 17.33 -16.14 -21.30
N ASN A 221 18.55 -15.70 -21.04
CA ASN A 221 19.41 -15.10 -22.05
C ASN A 221 20.29 -16.20 -22.68
N ASN A 222 20.83 -15.99 -23.88
CA ASN A 222 21.50 -17.01 -24.69
C ASN A 222 22.55 -17.85 -23.93
N ASN A 223 23.20 -17.30 -22.90
CA ASN A 223 24.18 -18.02 -22.08
C ASN A 223 23.95 -17.91 -20.55
N SER A 224 22.88 -17.23 -20.10
CA SER A 224 22.57 -17.07 -18.67
C SER A 224 21.10 -17.34 -18.35
N LYS A 225 20.86 -18.00 -17.22
CA LYS A 225 19.54 -18.32 -16.70
C LYS A 225 19.35 -17.60 -15.37
N GLU A 226 18.50 -16.58 -15.38
CA GLU A 226 18.21 -15.76 -14.21
C GLU A 226 16.90 -16.22 -13.56
N PHE A 227 17.00 -16.75 -12.35
CA PHE A 227 15.85 -17.19 -11.57
C PHE A 227 15.42 -16.08 -10.61
N PHE A 228 14.16 -15.68 -10.66
CA PHE A 228 13.64 -14.60 -9.81
C PHE A 228 13.16 -15.14 -8.46
N ILE A 229 13.66 -14.55 -7.37
CA ILE A 229 13.20 -14.82 -6.01
C ILE A 229 12.50 -13.56 -5.48
N LYS A 230 11.27 -13.72 -5.01
CA LYS A 230 10.47 -12.61 -4.46
C LYS A 230 10.72 -12.48 -2.96
N SER A 231 11.10 -11.27 -2.55
CA SER A 231 11.28 -10.91 -1.15
C SER A 231 10.62 -9.57 -0.85
N HIS A 232 10.21 -9.41 0.41
CA HIS A 232 9.64 -8.17 0.93
C HIS A 232 10.60 -7.52 1.91
N ILE A 233 10.80 -6.21 1.81
CA ILE A 233 11.42 -5.45 2.89
C ILE A 233 10.36 -5.16 3.95
N LEU A 234 10.67 -5.51 5.20
CA LEU A 234 9.80 -5.26 6.35
C LEU A 234 10.19 -3.97 7.07
N SER A 235 11.50 -3.80 7.29
CA SER A 235 12.06 -2.63 7.95
C SER A 235 13.55 -2.50 7.64
N GLY A 236 14.12 -1.35 8.00
CA GLY A 236 15.53 -1.08 7.80
C GLY A 236 15.82 -0.23 6.58
N GLU A 237 17.11 -0.07 6.31
CA GLU A 237 17.63 0.79 5.26
C GLU A 237 18.62 -0.01 4.40
N PHE A 238 18.58 0.20 3.09
CA PHE A 238 19.56 -0.36 2.19
C PHE A 238 20.79 0.54 2.17
N LYS A 239 21.90 0.08 2.73
CA LYS A 239 23.18 0.82 2.70
C LYS A 239 24.13 0.14 1.73
N PRO A 240 24.52 0.81 0.62
CA PRO A 240 25.40 0.22 -0.38
C PRO A 240 26.79 -0.02 0.22
N GLN A 241 27.23 -1.28 0.25
CA GLN A 241 28.54 -1.65 0.81
C GLN A 241 29.69 -1.54 -0.20
N SER A 242 29.37 -1.54 -1.51
CA SER A 242 30.36 -1.44 -2.58
C SER A 242 30.53 0.00 -3.05
N GLU A 243 31.78 0.48 -3.15
CA GLU A 243 32.09 1.81 -3.64
C GLU A 243 31.58 1.99 -5.09
N GLY A 244 30.71 2.98 -5.31
CA GLY A 244 30.12 3.27 -6.63
C GLY A 244 28.79 2.59 -6.93
N LEU A 245 28.31 1.69 -6.08
CA LEU A 245 26.98 1.09 -6.21
C LEU A 245 25.91 2.16 -5.94
N LYS A 246 25.11 2.46 -6.97
CA LYS A 246 23.92 3.28 -6.83
C LYS A 246 22.68 2.40 -6.74
N PHE A 247 21.70 2.82 -5.96
CA PHE A 247 20.42 2.13 -5.85
C PHE A 247 19.28 3.11 -5.92
N MET A 248 18.11 2.61 -6.32
CA MET A 248 16.87 3.36 -6.34
C MET A 248 15.71 2.43 -5.99
N TRP A 249 14.66 3.00 -5.42
CA TRP A 249 13.40 2.32 -5.16
C TRP A 249 12.37 2.86 -6.15
N LEU A 250 11.93 2.05 -7.11
CA LEU A 250 11.04 2.49 -8.20
C LEU A 250 9.67 1.82 -8.17
N THR A 251 8.66 2.53 -8.64
CA THR A 251 7.34 1.95 -8.95
C THR A 251 7.36 1.20 -10.27
N LYS A 252 6.33 0.38 -10.52
CA LYS A 252 6.17 -0.35 -11.79
C LYS A 252 6.23 0.56 -13.02
N GLU A 253 5.59 1.73 -12.96
CA GLU A 253 5.58 2.71 -14.04
C GLU A 253 6.99 3.23 -14.34
N GLU A 254 7.72 3.65 -13.30
CA GLU A 254 9.08 4.17 -13.44
C GLU A 254 10.06 3.08 -13.90
N LEU A 255 9.90 1.83 -13.45
CA LEU A 255 10.77 0.73 -13.85
C LEU A 255 10.85 0.55 -15.38
N SER A 256 9.77 0.84 -16.09
CA SER A 256 9.73 0.74 -17.55
C SER A 256 10.67 1.72 -18.27
N GLU A 257 11.07 2.81 -17.61
CA GLU A 257 11.97 3.82 -18.16
C GLU A 257 13.45 3.47 -17.95
N TYR A 258 13.77 2.75 -16.88
CA TYR A 258 15.15 2.43 -16.50
C TYR A 258 15.62 1.07 -16.99
N LEU A 259 14.73 0.08 -17.08
CA LEU A 259 15.06 -1.27 -17.54
C LEU A 259 14.96 -1.39 -19.06
N ASN A 260 15.70 -2.34 -19.64
CA ASN A 260 15.55 -2.66 -21.06
C ASN A 260 14.09 -3.08 -21.35
N LYS A 261 13.51 -2.58 -22.45
CA LYS A 261 12.12 -2.83 -22.86
C LYS A 261 11.80 -4.31 -23.00
N GLU A 262 12.69 -5.11 -23.59
CA GLU A 262 12.47 -6.55 -23.76
C GLU A 262 12.46 -7.26 -22.40
N TYR A 263 13.41 -6.91 -21.53
CA TYR A 263 13.49 -7.43 -20.18
C TYR A 263 12.26 -7.04 -19.35
N TYR A 264 11.84 -5.77 -19.43
CA TYR A 264 10.68 -5.25 -18.71
C TYR A 264 9.39 -5.94 -19.14
N GLN A 265 9.18 -6.16 -20.45
CA GLN A 265 8.00 -6.86 -20.96
C GLN A 265 7.88 -8.28 -20.41
N ASP A 266 9.01 -8.99 -20.30
CA ASP A 266 9.02 -10.34 -19.75
C ASP A 266 8.69 -10.36 -18.25
N ILE A 267 9.24 -9.42 -17.46
CA ILE A 267 9.01 -9.37 -16.00
C ILE A 267 7.75 -8.61 -15.59
N ALA A 268 7.07 -7.89 -16.50
CA ALA A 268 5.99 -6.96 -16.16
C ALA A 268 4.83 -7.61 -15.38
N HIS A 269 4.60 -8.91 -15.59
CA HIS A 269 3.57 -9.69 -14.92
C HIS A 269 3.90 -10.00 -13.44
N LEU A 270 5.17 -9.93 -13.03
CA LEU A 270 5.61 -10.11 -11.64
C LEU A 270 5.41 -8.86 -10.78
N LEU A 271 5.30 -7.70 -11.44
CA LEU A 271 5.21 -6.39 -10.81
C LEU A 271 3.74 -6.04 -10.54
N ASN A 272 3.48 -5.56 -9.33
CA ASN A 272 2.17 -5.11 -8.90
C ASN A 272 1.84 -3.77 -9.56
N ASP A 273 0.61 -3.65 -10.08
CA ASP A 273 0.07 -2.39 -10.59
C ASP A 273 -0.30 -1.42 -9.47
N GLN A 274 -0.37 -1.91 -8.22
CA GLN A 274 -0.72 -1.15 -7.02
C GLN A 274 0.51 -0.84 -6.19
#